data_AF-A0A8I1MNG7-F1
#
_entry.id   AF-A0A8I1MNG7-F1
#
_cell.length_a   1.000
_cell.length_b   1.000
_cell.length_c   1.000
_cell.angle_alpha   90.00
_cell.angle_beta   90.00
_cell.angle_gamma   90.00
#
_symmetry.space_group_name_H-M   'P 1'
#
loop_
_entity.id
_entity.type
_entity.pdbx_description
1 polymer ?
#
loop_
_entity_poly.entity_id
_entity_poly.type
_entity_poly.pdbx_seq_one_letter_code
_entity_poly.pdbx_strand_id
1 'polypeptide(L)'
;MTETPADAAATTERQADKVTPQFEAEIDEIVTHYPVSKRSASLPLLHYWQNHFGFVDDSGIEWIAAKLGLQPINIYELVTFYPWFRREAAGKVIIRVCRTLACAMAGGYEVRDQFCKATGIDPHEHHHGFGIAPPTSADGKFSVEFVECLASCGSAPVALINDTLHENISPEAVPGIVEKLK
;
A
#
# COMPACT_ATOMS: atom_id res chain seq x y z
N MET A 1 -25.62 -17.22 -29.27
CA MET A 1 -24.81 -18.13 -28.43
C MET A 1 -23.35 -18.00 -28.86
N THR A 2 -22.79 -16.82 -28.63
CA THR A 2 -21.39 -16.52 -28.97
C THR A 2 -20.60 -16.66 -27.68
N GLU A 3 -19.69 -17.63 -27.68
CA GLU A 3 -18.78 -17.96 -26.60
C GLU A 3 -17.94 -16.74 -26.23
N THR A 4 -17.99 -16.34 -24.95
CA THR A 4 -17.07 -15.38 -24.36
C THR A 4 -15.70 -16.06 -24.25
N PRO A 5 -14.60 -15.45 -24.72
CA PRO A 5 -13.27 -16.01 -24.51
C PRO A 5 -12.93 -15.86 -23.03
N ALA A 6 -13.14 -16.95 -22.28
CA ALA A 6 -12.78 -17.11 -20.87
C ALA A 6 -11.35 -17.65 -20.68
N ASP A 7 -10.53 -17.68 -21.73
CA ASP A 7 -9.17 -18.23 -21.66
C ASP A 7 -8.12 -17.19 -22.07
N ALA A 8 -7.73 -16.40 -21.07
CA ALA A 8 -6.41 -15.78 -21.02
C ALA A 8 -5.94 -15.78 -19.56
N ALA A 9 -5.91 -16.96 -18.94
CA ALA A 9 -5.16 -17.20 -17.71
C ALA A 9 -3.67 -17.05 -18.03
N ALA A 10 -3.17 -15.82 -17.99
CA ALA A 10 -1.75 -15.55 -17.98
C ALA A 10 -1.15 -16.21 -16.73
N THR A 11 -0.10 -16.99 -16.95
CA THR A 11 0.71 -17.69 -15.95
C THR A 11 1.43 -16.68 -15.05
N THR A 12 0.68 -15.98 -14.19
CA THR A 12 1.22 -15.10 -13.17
C THR A 12 1.58 -15.96 -11.96
N GLU A 13 2.87 -16.02 -11.61
CA GLU A 13 3.34 -16.72 -10.41
C GLU A 13 2.57 -16.24 -9.17
N ARG A 14 1.93 -17.16 -8.44
CA ARG A 14 1.15 -16.84 -7.24
C ARG A 14 2.10 -16.51 -6.09
N GLN A 15 1.82 -15.47 -5.32
CA GLN A 15 2.62 -15.13 -4.13
C GLN A 15 2.67 -16.29 -3.12
N ALA A 16 1.57 -17.03 -2.98
CA ALA A 16 1.48 -18.20 -2.10
C ALA A 16 2.50 -19.30 -2.43
N ASP A 17 2.93 -19.44 -3.69
CA ASP A 17 3.92 -20.45 -4.09
C ASP A 17 5.35 -20.08 -3.62
N LYS A 18 5.56 -18.83 -3.22
CA LYS A 18 6.85 -18.29 -2.73
C LYS A 18 6.95 -18.27 -1.21
N VAL A 19 5.92 -18.75 -0.50
CA VAL A 19 5.93 -18.84 0.96
C VAL A 19 7.01 -19.83 1.40
N THR A 20 7.95 -19.36 2.21
CA THR A 20 9.03 -20.18 2.76
C THR A 20 8.67 -20.71 4.14
N PRO A 21 9.32 -21.79 4.63
CA PRO A 21 9.13 -22.26 6.01
C PRO A 21 9.46 -21.19 7.06
N GLN A 22 10.41 -20.30 6.77
CA GLN A 22 10.74 -19.17 7.66
C GLN A 22 9.59 -18.16 7.73
N PHE A 23 9.03 -17.77 6.58
CA PHE A 23 7.86 -16.89 6.52
C PHE A 23 6.68 -17.49 7.30
N GLU A 24 6.43 -18.79 7.12
CA GLU A 24 5.35 -19.47 7.82
C GLU A 24 5.55 -19.51 9.34
N ALA A 25 6.79 -19.73 9.80
CA ALA A 25 7.11 -19.69 11.23
C ALA A 25 6.87 -18.32 11.87
N GLU A 26 7.16 -17.22 11.16
CA GLU A 26 6.86 -15.88 11.67
C GLU A 26 5.36 -15.58 11.67
N ILE A 27 4.61 -16.03 10.67
CA ILE A 27 3.14 -15.94 10.70
C ILE A 27 2.58 -16.71 11.89
N ASP A 28 3.09 -17.92 12.15
CA ASP A 28 2.66 -18.73 13.30
C ASP A 28 2.94 -18.02 14.63
N GLU A 29 4.09 -17.35 14.75
CA GLU A 29 4.43 -16.51 15.90
C GLU A 29 3.42 -15.38 16.08
N ILE A 30 3.09 -14.62 15.03
CA ILE A 30 2.11 -13.53 15.07
C ILE A 30 0.74 -14.04 15.54
N VAL A 31 0.32 -15.22 15.07
CA VAL A 31 -0.96 -15.83 15.47
C VAL A 31 -1.00 -16.11 16.97
N THR A 32 0.13 -16.42 17.61
CA THR A 32 0.17 -16.69 19.06
C THR A 32 -0.22 -15.48 19.93
N HIS A 33 -0.06 -14.26 19.41
CA HIS A 33 -0.48 -13.03 20.09
C HIS A 33 -2.00 -12.86 20.20
N TYR A 34 -2.79 -13.71 19.51
CA TYR A 34 -4.25 -13.66 19.47
C TYR A 34 -4.90 -14.96 19.98
N PRO A 35 -4.74 -15.32 21.27
CA PRO A 35 -5.12 -16.63 21.80
C PRO A 35 -6.63 -16.90 21.83
N VAL A 36 -7.45 -15.85 21.85
CA VAL A 36 -8.92 -15.97 21.96
C VAL A 36 -9.57 -16.26 20.60
N SER A 37 -9.04 -15.67 19.53
CA SER A 37 -9.61 -15.82 18.19
C SER A 37 -8.55 -15.62 17.13
N LYS A 38 -8.33 -16.65 16.31
CA LYS A 38 -7.43 -16.57 15.15
C LYS A 38 -7.87 -15.49 14.16
N ARG A 39 -9.17 -15.16 14.09
CA ARG A 39 -9.68 -14.07 13.25
C ARG A 39 -9.06 -12.72 13.59
N SER A 40 -8.68 -12.48 14.84
CA SER A 40 -8.07 -11.21 15.24
C SER A 40 -6.68 -11.00 14.62
N ALA A 41 -6.04 -12.08 14.14
CA ALA A 41 -4.73 -12.01 13.49
C ALA A 41 -4.82 -11.61 11.99
N SER A 42 -6.03 -11.47 11.40
CA SER A 42 -6.19 -11.18 9.97
C SER A 42 -5.47 -9.90 9.51
N LEU A 43 -5.57 -8.80 10.26
CA LEU A 43 -4.91 -7.53 9.90
C LEU A 43 -3.38 -7.62 10.01
N PRO A 44 -2.79 -8.10 11.13
CA PRO A 44 -1.35 -8.36 11.22
C PRO A 44 -0.81 -9.22 10.09
N LEU A 45 -1.51 -10.31 9.73
CA LEU A 45 -1.10 -11.20 8.66
C LEU A 45 -1.12 -10.50 7.30
N LEU A 46 -2.15 -9.69 7.02
CA LEU A 46 -2.22 -8.87 5.80
C LEU A 46 -1.08 -7.84 5.74
N HIS A 47 -0.74 -7.20 6.86
CA HIS A 47 0.41 -6.29 6.92
C HIS A 47 1.72 -7.01 6.64
N TYR A 48 1.95 -8.16 7.28
CA TYR A 48 3.16 -8.96 7.07
C TYR A 48 3.27 -9.43 5.62
N TRP A 49 2.17 -9.93 5.05
CA TRP A 49 2.09 -10.35 3.66
C TRP A 49 2.44 -9.22 2.69
N GLN A 50 1.77 -8.07 2.83
CA GLN A 50 2.03 -6.92 1.96
C GLN A 50 3.44 -6.37 2.14
N ASN A 51 4.01 -6.38 3.34
CA ASN A 51 5.38 -5.92 3.57
C ASN A 51 6.41 -6.85 2.90
N HIS A 52 6.13 -8.16 2.86
CA HIS A 52 7.01 -9.13 2.25
C HIS A 52 6.88 -9.19 0.72
N PHE A 53 5.66 -9.21 0.20
CA PHE A 53 5.38 -9.38 -1.24
C PHE A 53 5.03 -8.08 -1.97
N GLY A 54 4.90 -6.96 -1.26
CA GLY A 54 4.60 -5.61 -1.80
C GLY A 54 3.11 -5.27 -1.91
N PHE A 55 2.27 -6.29 -2.15
CA PHE A 55 0.81 -6.20 -2.32
C PHE A 55 0.16 -7.55 -1.99
N VAL A 56 -1.17 -7.60 -1.97
CA VAL A 56 -1.97 -8.79 -1.63
C VAL A 56 -2.68 -9.32 -2.88
N ASP A 57 -2.15 -10.37 -3.49
CA ASP A 57 -2.82 -11.07 -4.58
C ASP A 57 -3.93 -12.03 -4.08
N ASP A 58 -4.70 -12.61 -4.99
CA ASP A 58 -5.79 -13.54 -4.61
C ASP A 58 -5.26 -14.78 -3.88
N SER A 59 -4.04 -15.24 -4.21
CA SER A 59 -3.43 -16.38 -3.54
C SER A 59 -3.09 -16.09 -2.08
N GLY A 60 -2.70 -14.86 -1.75
CA GLY A 60 -2.47 -14.41 -0.38
C GLY A 60 -3.75 -14.33 0.44
N ILE A 61 -4.84 -13.87 -0.19
CA ILE A 61 -6.17 -13.87 0.45
C ILE A 61 -6.59 -15.30 0.82
N GLU A 62 -6.47 -16.23 -0.13
CA GLU A 62 -6.78 -17.66 0.08
C GLU A 62 -5.88 -18.27 1.17
N TRP A 63 -4.58 -18.00 1.10
CA TRP A 63 -3.59 -18.55 2.04
C TRP A 63 -3.84 -18.07 3.47
N ILE A 64 -4.03 -16.76 3.67
CA ILE A 64 -4.31 -16.18 4.99
C ILE A 64 -5.64 -16.71 5.54
N ALA A 65 -6.67 -16.81 4.69
CA ALA A 65 -7.95 -17.38 5.10
C ALA A 65 -7.80 -18.83 5.57
N ALA A 66 -7.08 -19.66 4.81
CA ALA A 66 -6.80 -21.05 5.19
C ALA A 66 -6.01 -21.14 6.51
N LYS A 67 -4.97 -20.33 6.69
CA LYS A 67 -4.15 -20.30 7.91
C LYS A 67 -4.97 -20.00 9.16
N LEU A 68 -5.96 -19.12 9.05
CA LEU A 68 -6.83 -18.71 10.15
C LEU A 68 -8.12 -19.54 10.28
N GLY A 69 -8.37 -20.47 9.35
CA GLY A 69 -9.63 -21.24 9.30
C GLY A 69 -10.85 -20.39 8.97
N LEU A 70 -10.68 -19.35 8.15
CA LEU A 70 -11.72 -18.42 7.71
C LEU A 70 -12.12 -18.66 6.25
N GLN A 71 -13.21 -18.03 5.82
CA GLN A 71 -13.56 -17.98 4.40
C GLN A 71 -12.76 -16.87 3.70
N PRO A 72 -12.32 -17.05 2.44
CA PRO A 72 -11.58 -16.01 1.69
C PRO A 72 -12.28 -14.65 1.66
N ILE A 73 -13.63 -14.64 1.61
CA ILE A 73 -14.42 -13.41 1.65
C ILE A 73 -14.15 -12.56 2.90
N ASN A 74 -13.87 -13.18 4.05
CA ASN A 74 -13.58 -12.45 5.28
C ASN A 74 -12.26 -11.67 5.21
N ILE A 75 -11.30 -12.14 4.42
CA ILE A 75 -10.03 -11.44 4.18
C ILE A 75 -10.21 -10.40 3.07
N TYR A 76 -10.95 -10.75 2.03
CA TYR A 76 -11.29 -9.82 0.93
C TYR A 76 -12.02 -8.56 1.44
N GLU A 77 -12.95 -8.71 2.38
CA GLU A 77 -13.62 -7.61 3.07
C GLU A 77 -12.60 -6.66 3.73
N LEU A 78 -11.54 -7.16 4.34
CA LEU A 78 -10.52 -6.32 4.98
C LEU A 78 -9.63 -5.60 3.97
N VAL A 79 -9.19 -6.31 2.93
CA VAL A 79 -8.36 -5.73 1.85
C VAL A 79 -9.12 -4.62 1.13
N THR A 80 -10.43 -4.76 0.98
CA THR A 80 -11.27 -3.72 0.37
C THR A 80 -11.65 -2.62 1.34
N PHE A 81 -11.82 -2.90 2.64
CA PHE A 81 -12.24 -1.89 3.61
C PHE A 81 -11.10 -0.95 4.03
N TYR A 82 -9.89 -1.48 4.25
CA TYR A 82 -8.76 -0.69 4.73
C TYR A 82 -7.96 -0.11 3.56
N PRO A 83 -7.88 1.23 3.42
CA PRO A 83 -7.23 1.88 2.27
C PRO A 83 -5.71 1.62 2.18
N TRP A 84 -5.11 1.07 3.23
CA TRP A 84 -3.68 0.76 3.26
C TRP A 84 -3.30 -0.48 2.43
N PHE A 85 -4.23 -1.43 2.28
CA PHE A 85 -3.98 -2.66 1.54
C PHE A 85 -4.17 -2.44 0.05
N ARG A 86 -3.25 -2.99 -0.73
CA ARG A 86 -3.18 -2.91 -2.18
C ARG A 86 -3.22 -4.31 -2.76
N ARG A 87 -3.95 -4.46 -3.85
CA ARG A 87 -4.04 -5.67 -4.67
C ARG A 87 -3.14 -5.63 -5.90
N GLU A 88 -2.48 -4.50 -6.11
CA GLU A 88 -1.57 -4.25 -7.23
C GLU A 88 -0.22 -3.80 -6.69
N ALA A 89 0.83 -4.06 -7.46
CA ALA A 89 2.17 -3.61 -7.12
C ALA A 89 2.27 -2.08 -7.16
N ALA A 90 2.83 -1.50 -6.11
CA ALA A 90 3.23 -0.10 -6.07
C ALA A 90 4.73 0.04 -6.33
N GLY A 91 5.19 1.28 -6.51
CA GLY A 91 6.61 1.61 -6.52
C GLY A 91 7.29 1.25 -5.20
N LYS A 92 8.60 1.01 -5.26
CA LYS A 92 9.44 0.68 -4.10
C LYS A 92 9.40 1.75 -3.00
N VAL A 93 9.21 3.01 -3.38
CA VAL A 93 9.08 4.15 -2.48
C VAL A 93 7.69 4.74 -2.67
N ILE A 94 6.86 4.64 -1.63
CA ILE A 94 5.51 5.19 -1.64
C ILE A 94 5.50 6.49 -0.83
N ILE A 95 5.13 7.58 -1.49
CA ILE A 95 5.05 8.92 -0.92
C ILE A 95 3.57 9.27 -0.73
N ARG A 96 3.18 9.45 0.53
CA ARG A 96 1.81 9.74 0.94
C ARG A 96 1.71 11.13 1.52
N VAL A 97 1.15 12.07 0.78
CA VAL A 97 1.06 13.46 1.21
C VAL A 97 -0.30 13.72 1.86
N CYS A 98 -0.30 14.31 3.06
CA CYS A 98 -1.54 14.67 3.74
C CYS A 98 -2.24 15.82 3.00
N ARG A 99 -3.54 15.68 2.71
CA ARG A 99 -4.37 16.74 2.08
C ARG A 99 -5.45 17.36 2.98
N THR A 100 -5.47 16.98 4.26
CA THR A 100 -6.47 17.52 5.21
C THR A 100 -6.16 18.96 5.62
N LEU A 101 -7.13 19.63 6.26
CA LEU A 101 -7.19 21.09 6.44
C LEU A 101 -5.84 21.77 6.76
N ALA A 102 -5.12 21.31 7.79
CA ALA A 102 -3.85 21.95 8.19
C ALA A 102 -2.78 21.87 7.09
N CYS A 103 -2.63 20.70 6.46
CA CYS A 103 -1.69 20.53 5.35
C CYS A 103 -2.16 21.25 4.09
N ALA A 104 -3.46 21.23 3.80
CA ALA A 104 -4.03 21.98 2.68
C ALA A 104 -3.74 23.49 2.80
N MET A 105 -3.92 24.07 4.00
CA MET A 105 -3.63 25.48 4.26
C MET A 105 -2.13 25.81 4.25
N ALA A 106 -1.27 24.84 4.57
CA ALA A 106 0.18 25.01 4.62
C ALA A 106 0.89 24.72 3.28
N GLY A 107 0.16 24.38 2.21
CA GLY A 107 0.73 24.13 0.88
C GLY A 107 0.94 22.64 0.54
N GLY A 108 0.16 21.74 1.13
CA GLY A 108 0.29 20.29 0.92
C GLY A 108 -0.01 19.83 -0.51
N TYR A 109 -0.85 20.57 -1.25
CA TYR A 109 -1.12 20.29 -2.67
C TYR A 109 0.12 20.59 -3.51
N GLU A 110 0.77 21.73 -3.27
CA GLU A 110 2.00 22.15 -3.91
C GLU A 110 3.15 21.17 -3.61
N VAL A 111 3.26 20.71 -2.36
CA VAL A 111 4.23 19.67 -1.98
C VAL A 111 4.03 18.40 -2.80
N ARG A 112 2.79 17.90 -2.90
CA ARG A 112 2.49 16.69 -3.66
C ARG A 112 2.78 16.87 -5.16
N ASP A 113 2.47 18.02 -5.72
CA ASP A 113 2.73 18.32 -7.13
C ASP A 113 4.24 18.37 -7.42
N GLN A 114 5.05 18.87 -6.49
CA GLN A 114 6.50 18.81 -6.60
C GLN A 114 7.02 17.36 -6.52
N PHE A 115 6.41 16.51 -5.69
CA PHE A 115 6.77 15.09 -5.65
C PHE A 115 6.45 14.41 -6.98
N CYS A 116 5.28 14.68 -7.56
CA CYS A 116 4.88 14.16 -8.87
C CYS A 116 5.85 14.61 -9.97
N LYS A 117 6.17 15.90 -10.04
CA LYS A 117 7.16 16.45 -10.98
C LYS A 117 8.54 15.81 -10.83
N ALA A 118 9.03 15.67 -9.60
CA ALA A 118 10.35 15.10 -9.31
C ALA A 118 10.45 13.60 -9.61
N THR A 119 9.32 12.88 -9.58
CA THR A 119 9.23 11.43 -9.84
C THR A 119 8.74 11.09 -11.25
N GLY A 120 8.31 12.09 -12.03
CA GLY A 120 7.80 11.91 -13.39
C GLY A 120 6.38 11.34 -13.46
N ILE A 121 5.59 11.51 -12.39
CA ILE A 121 4.18 11.11 -12.32
C ILE A 121 3.30 12.31 -12.70
N ASP A 122 2.20 12.11 -13.41
CA ASP A 122 1.26 13.18 -13.72
C ASP A 122 0.53 13.62 -12.43
N PRO A 123 0.60 14.90 -12.02
CA PRO A 123 -0.15 15.38 -10.87
C PRO A 123 -1.67 15.24 -11.05
N HIS A 124 -2.22 15.12 -12.25
CA HIS A 124 -3.66 14.88 -12.40
C HIS A 124 -4.04 13.40 -12.32
N GLU A 125 -3.05 12.50 -12.34
CA GLU A 125 -3.27 11.08 -12.17
C GLU A 125 -3.56 10.77 -10.70
N HIS A 126 -4.74 10.19 -10.48
CA HIS A 126 -5.21 9.74 -9.19
C HIS A 126 -5.99 8.47 -9.38
N HIS A 127 -5.65 7.45 -8.59
CA HIS A 127 -6.45 6.24 -8.51
C HIS A 127 -7.40 6.33 -7.33
N HIS A 128 -8.66 6.04 -7.61
CA HIS A 128 -9.72 5.96 -6.62
C HIS A 128 -10.33 4.58 -6.69
N GLY A 129 -10.30 3.86 -5.58
CA GLY A 129 -10.83 2.52 -5.50
C GLY A 129 -10.10 1.68 -4.47
N PHE A 130 -10.78 0.65 -4.01
CA PHE A 130 -10.26 -0.22 -2.97
C PHE A 130 -9.27 -1.22 -3.55
N GLY A 131 -8.08 -1.31 -2.95
CA GLY A 131 -7.03 -2.22 -3.40
C GLY A 131 -6.26 -1.75 -4.63
N ILE A 132 -6.50 -0.56 -5.17
CA ILE A 132 -5.74 -0.05 -6.33
C ILE A 132 -4.42 0.54 -5.84
N ALA A 133 -3.33 0.26 -6.55
CA ALA A 133 -2.06 0.87 -6.23
C ALA A 133 -2.04 2.37 -6.60
N PRO A 134 -1.31 3.21 -5.85
CA PRO A 134 -1.13 4.60 -6.20
C PRO A 134 -0.44 4.77 -7.58
N PRO A 135 -0.67 5.90 -8.28
CA PRO A 135 0.05 6.24 -9.50
C PRO A 135 1.55 6.05 -9.32
N THR A 136 2.18 5.38 -10.27
CA THR A 136 3.57 4.90 -10.16
C THR A 136 4.38 5.41 -11.34
N SER A 137 5.62 5.82 -11.08
CA SER A 137 6.54 6.29 -12.11
C SER A 137 6.84 5.20 -13.14
N ALA A 138 7.17 5.59 -14.37
CA ALA A 138 7.41 4.65 -15.48
C ALA A 138 8.56 3.65 -15.22
N ASP A 139 9.48 3.97 -14.31
CA ASP A 139 10.58 3.11 -13.88
C ASP A 139 10.21 2.16 -12.70
N GLY A 140 8.97 2.24 -12.20
CA GLY A 140 8.46 1.41 -11.11
C GLY A 140 9.07 1.73 -9.74
N LYS A 141 9.78 2.85 -9.58
CA LYS A 141 10.48 3.18 -8.32
C LYS A 141 9.62 3.93 -7.33
N PHE A 142 8.82 4.88 -7.80
CA PHE A 142 8.09 5.80 -6.93
C PHE A 142 6.59 5.67 -7.16
N SER A 143 5.81 5.75 -6.09
CA SER A 143 4.40 6.05 -6.17
C SER A 143 4.06 7.25 -5.33
N VAL A 144 3.15 8.09 -5.80
CA VAL A 144 2.74 9.30 -5.09
C VAL A 144 1.21 9.32 -4.97
N GLU A 145 0.72 9.44 -3.75
CA GLU A 145 -0.71 9.57 -3.46
C GLU A 145 -1.00 10.63 -2.41
N PHE A 146 -2.24 11.11 -2.45
CA PHE A 146 -2.78 11.82 -1.30
C PHE A 146 -3.32 10.83 -0.27
N VAL A 147 -3.13 11.19 0.99
CA VAL A 147 -3.77 10.53 2.12
C VAL A 147 -4.48 11.55 3.00
N GLU A 148 -5.31 11.03 3.89
CA GLU A 148 -5.96 11.83 4.91
C GLU A 148 -4.99 12.16 6.06
N CYS A 149 -5.52 12.53 7.22
CA CYS A 149 -4.74 13.05 8.34
C CYS A 149 -3.65 12.06 8.80
N LEU A 150 -2.40 12.51 8.80
CA LEU A 150 -1.23 11.79 9.34
C LEU A 150 -0.90 12.19 10.79
N ALA A 151 -1.85 12.82 11.49
CA ALA A 151 -1.77 13.19 12.90
C ALA A 151 -0.61 14.11 13.33
N SER A 152 0.05 14.81 12.40
CA SER A 152 1.05 15.84 12.71
C SER A 152 0.69 17.21 12.16
N CYS A 153 -0.46 17.72 12.59
CA CYS A 153 -1.00 18.99 12.09
C CYS A 153 -0.15 20.21 12.49
N GLY A 154 0.61 20.14 13.58
CA GLY A 154 1.44 21.25 14.08
C GLY A 154 2.71 21.51 13.27
N SER A 155 3.11 20.55 12.44
CA SER A 155 4.30 20.60 11.58
C SER A 155 3.95 20.48 10.09
N ALA A 156 2.70 20.78 9.73
CA ALA A 156 2.24 20.78 8.35
C ALA A 156 3.09 21.70 7.44
N PRO A 157 3.30 21.35 6.15
CA PRO A 157 2.84 20.13 5.47
C PRO A 157 3.64 18.87 5.86
N VAL A 158 2.96 17.72 5.87
CA VAL A 158 3.60 16.43 6.19
C VAL A 158 3.34 15.39 5.10
N ALA A 159 4.30 14.50 4.93
CA ALA A 159 4.19 13.33 4.08
C ALA A 159 4.77 12.10 4.79
N LEU A 160 4.17 10.94 4.55
CA LEU A 160 4.69 9.66 5.00
C LEU A 160 5.38 8.99 3.80
N ILE A 161 6.69 8.81 3.89
CA ILE A 161 7.49 8.14 2.86
C ILE A 161 7.81 6.75 3.36
N ASN A 162 7.20 5.73 2.75
CA ASN A 162 7.09 4.38 3.30
C ASN A 162 6.54 4.42 4.74
N ASP A 163 7.40 4.20 5.73
CA ASP A 163 7.07 4.21 7.17
C ASP A 163 7.68 5.40 7.92
N THR A 164 8.39 6.31 7.23
CA THR A 164 9.03 7.48 7.85
C THR A 164 8.18 8.73 7.64
N LEU A 165 7.78 9.37 8.74
CA LEU A 165 7.07 10.64 8.70
C LEU A 165 8.06 11.78 8.42
N HIS A 166 7.78 12.55 7.38
CA HIS A 166 8.49 13.77 7.03
C HIS A 166 7.60 14.97 7.34
N GLU A 167 8.15 15.88 8.13
CA GLU A 167 7.44 17.04 8.67
C GLU A 167 8.02 18.35 8.12
N ASN A 168 7.22 19.41 8.17
CA ASN A 168 7.58 20.77 7.75
C ASN A 168 8.18 20.80 6.33
N ILE A 169 7.55 20.09 5.40
CA ILE A 169 8.04 19.94 4.04
C ILE A 169 7.73 21.21 3.25
N SER A 170 8.77 21.91 2.80
CA SER A 170 8.60 22.99 1.83
C SER A 170 8.59 22.42 0.40
N PRO A 171 7.78 22.97 -0.52
CA PRO A 171 7.76 22.53 -1.92
C PRO A 171 9.15 22.55 -2.59
N GLU A 172 10.01 23.51 -2.22
CA GLU A 172 11.35 23.68 -2.78
C GLU A 172 12.34 22.61 -2.28
N ALA A 173 12.09 22.03 -1.11
CA ALA A 173 12.92 20.96 -0.55
C ALA A 173 12.66 19.60 -1.21
N VAL A 174 11.48 19.43 -1.85
CA VAL A 174 11.02 18.15 -2.40
C VAL A 174 12.00 17.51 -3.39
N PRO A 175 12.58 18.22 -4.38
CA PRO A 175 13.56 17.61 -5.28
C PRO A 175 14.76 17.02 -4.54
N GLY A 176 15.25 17.72 -3.50
CA GLY A 176 16.35 17.24 -2.66
C GLY A 176 15.97 16.05 -1.78
N ILE A 177 14.69 15.90 -1.41
CA ILE A 177 14.18 14.71 -0.73
C ILE A 177 14.16 13.53 -1.71
N VAL A 178 13.62 13.71 -2.92
CA VAL A 178 13.52 12.65 -3.92
C VAL A 178 14.90 12.15 -4.38
N GLU A 179 15.89 13.03 -4.55
CA GLU A 179 17.27 12.62 -4.89
C GLU A 179 17.90 11.71 -3.84
N LYS A 180 17.57 11.88 -2.55
CA LYS A 180 18.07 11.00 -1.47
C LYS A 180 17.41 9.62 -1.45
N LEU A 181 16.28 9.47 -2.15
CA LEU A 181 15.48 8.24 -2.20
C LEU A 181 15.74 7.41 -3.47
N LYS A 182 16.48 7.95 -4.44
CA LYS A 182 16.86 7.27 -5.68
C LYS A 182 17.96 6.23 -5.47
#